data_AF-A0AAW5N1X1-F1
#
_entry.id   AF-A0AAW5N1X1-F1
#
_cell.length_a   1.000
_cell.length_b   1.000
_cell.length_c   1.000
_cell.angle_alpha   90.00
_cell.angle_beta   90.00
_cell.angle_gamma   90.00
#
_symmetry.space_group_name_H-M   'P 1'
#
loop_
_entity.id
_entity.type
_entity.pdbx_description
1 polymer ?
#
loop_
_entity_poly.entity_id
_entity_poly.type
_entity_poly.pdbx_seq_one_letter_code
_entity_poly.pdbx_strand_id
1 'polypeptide(L)' 'NEARIGVGFQAMATGYAGYLASLEYAKQRTQGRPVGAKDPARPQVALIEHADVKRMLLAQKSYVEGALALGLYCWRLV' A
#
# COMPACT_ATOMS: atom_id res chain seq x y z
N ASN A 1 12.57 5.31 -26.46
CA ASN A 1 11.85 4.41 -25.51
C ASN A 1 12.15 4.73 -24.06
N GLU A 2 13.39 5.08 -23.71
CA GLU A 2 13.83 5.43 -22.35
C GLU A 2 12.94 6.45 -21.63
N ALA A 3 12.56 7.55 -22.27
CA ALA A 3 11.71 8.57 -21.64
C ALA A 3 10.35 8.02 -21.15
N ARG A 4 9.74 7.07 -21.88
CA ARG A 4 8.48 6.44 -21.47
C ARG A 4 8.68 5.55 -20.24
N ILE A 5 9.78 4.81 -20.21
CA ILE A 5 10.17 3.99 -19.07
C ILE A 5 10.46 4.89 -17.86
N GLY A 6 11.15 6.02 -18.05
CA GLY A 6 11.42 7.02 -17.02
C GLY A 6 10.14 7.60 -16.41
N VAL A 7 9.17 7.99 -17.23
CA VAL A 7 7.85 8.46 -16.74
C VAL A 7 7.13 7.35 -15.97
N GLY A 8 7.21 6.09 -16.42
CA GLY A 8 6.69 4.94 -15.69
C GLY A 8 7.34 4.76 -14.31
N PHE A 9 8.65 4.91 -14.21
CA PHE A 9 9.38 4.86 -12.93
C PHE A 9 8.98 5.98 -11.99
N GLN A 10 8.75 7.20 -12.49
CA GLN A 10 8.26 8.32 -11.68
C GLN A 10 6.89 8.00 -11.07
N ALA A 11 5.96 7.50 -11.88
CA ALA A 11 4.64 7.10 -11.41
C ALA A 11 4.70 5.97 -10.37
N MET A 12 5.53 4.95 -10.62
CA MET A 12 5.78 3.87 -9.67
C MET A 12 6.34 4.39 -8.35
N ALA A 13 7.34 5.27 -8.39
CA ALA A 13 7.95 5.84 -7.19
C ALA A 13 6.94 6.65 -6.35
N THR A 14 6.10 7.47 -6.99
CA THR A 14 5.02 8.18 -6.31
C THR A 14 4.02 7.21 -5.66
N GLY A 15 3.63 6.15 -6.38
CA GLY A 15 2.77 5.11 -5.83
C GLY A 15 3.39 4.40 -4.62
N TYR A 16 4.69 4.07 -4.69
CA TYR A 16 5.41 3.39 -3.61
C TYR A 16 5.48 4.27 -2.36
N ALA A 17 5.77 5.57 -2.52
CA ALA A 17 5.73 6.53 -1.42
C ALA A 17 4.33 6.62 -0.79
N GLY A 18 3.28 6.66 -1.60
CA GLY A 18 1.88 6.66 -1.14
C GLY A 18 1.50 5.39 -0.36
N TYR A 19 1.99 4.22 -0.80
CA TYR A 19 1.83 2.96 -0.08
C TYR A 19 2.51 3.01 1.30
N LEU A 20 3.77 3.45 1.38
CA LEU A 20 4.49 3.54 2.65
C LEU A 20 3.82 4.52 3.63
N ALA A 21 3.37 5.67 3.14
CA ALA A 21 2.64 6.65 3.94
C ALA A 21 1.31 6.07 4.48
N SER A 22 0.56 5.36 3.62
CA SER A 22 -0.69 4.70 4.00
C SER A 22 -0.47 3.58 5.02
N LEU A 23 0.59 2.79 4.85
CA LEU A 23 0.97 1.72 5.76
C LEU A 23 1.32 2.27 7.15
N GLU A 24 2.14 3.32 7.21
CA GLU A 24 2.53 3.94 8.47
C GLU A 24 1.32 4.52 9.21
N TYR A 25 0.46 5.24 8.48
CA TYR A 25 -0.79 5.77 9.04
C TYR A 25 -1.69 4.65 9.59
N ALA A 26 -1.84 3.55 8.85
CA ALA A 26 -2.69 2.43 9.25
C ALA A 26 -2.20 1.73 10.52
N LYS A 27 -0.88 1.74 10.79
CA LYS A 27 -0.30 1.17 12.03
C LYS A 27 -0.57 2.04 13.26
N GLN A 28 -0.58 3.36 13.09
CA GLN A 28 -0.68 4.30 14.22
C GLN A 28 -2.12 4.68 14.57
N ARG A 29 -2.99 4.81 13.55
CA ARG A 29 -4.37 5.26 13.76
C ARG A 29 -5.21 4.14 14.38
N THR A 30 -5.71 4.35 15.60
CA THR A 30 -6.70 3.49 16.24
C THR A 30 -8.12 3.94 15.89
N GLN A 31 -8.95 3.02 15.40
CA GLN A 31 -10.34 3.30 15.08
C GLN A 31 -11.16 2.02 14.94
N GLY A 32 -12.38 2.05 15.48
CA GLY A 32 -13.32 0.94 15.39
C GLY A 32 -12.90 -0.26 16.25
N ARG A 33 -13.65 -1.35 16.11
CA ARG A 33 -13.44 -2.60 16.85
C ARG A 33 -13.43 -3.78 15.88
N PRO A 34 -12.78 -4.90 16.22
CA PRO A 34 -12.80 -6.10 15.39
C PRO A 34 -14.22 -6.56 15.07
N VAL A 35 -14.38 -7.19 13.90
CA VAL A 35 -15.66 -7.79 13.51
C VAL A 35 -16.06 -8.85 14.55
N GLY A 36 -17.26 -8.70 15.11
CA GLY A 36 -17.77 -9.56 16.20
C GLY A 36 -17.58 -8.99 17.61
N ALA A 37 -16.70 -8.00 17.81
CA ALA A 37 -16.52 -7.33 19.10
C ALA A 37 -17.42 -6.08 19.19
N LYS A 38 -18.70 -6.30 19.52
CA LYS A 38 -19.71 -5.21 19.65
C LYS A 38 -19.63 -4.42 20.95
N ASP A 39 -18.91 -4.92 21.95
CA ASP A 39 -18.79 -4.30 23.27
C ASP A 39 -18.16 -2.90 23.18
N PRO A 40 -18.89 -1.83 23.54
CA PRO A 40 -18.38 -0.46 23.54
C PRO A 40 -17.27 -0.20 24.56
N ALA A 41 -17.14 -1.02 25.61
CA ALA A 41 -16.09 -0.85 26.62
C ALA A 41 -14.72 -1.35 26.13
N ARG A 42 -14.66 -2.12 25.05
CA ARG A 42 -13.40 -2.61 24.49
C ARG A 42 -12.60 -1.49 23.81
N PRO A 43 -11.26 -1.52 23.92
CA PRO A 43 -10.39 -0.56 23.25
C PRO A 43 -10.53 -0.66 21.73
N GLN A 44 -10.29 0.47 21.07
CA GLN A 44 -10.20 0.50 19.62
C GLN A 44 -8.92 -0.18 19.14
N VAL A 45 -8.97 -0.77 17.95
CA VAL A 45 -7.80 -1.40 17.32
C VAL A 45 -7.20 -0.49 16.26
N ALA A 46 -5.92 -0.68 15.96
CA ALA A 46 -5.26 0.00 14.85
C ALA A 46 -5.97 -0.31 13.52
N LEU A 47 -5.96 0.63 12.58
CA LEU A 47 -6.62 0.46 11.28
C LEU A 47 -6.10 -0.76 10.54
N ILE A 48 -4.80 -1.04 10.67
CA ILE A 48 -4.16 -2.20 10.06
C ILE A 48 -4.80 -3.52 10.48
N GLU A 49 -5.50 -3.62 11.61
CA GLU A 49 -6.15 -4.87 12.04
C GLU A 49 -7.43 -5.20 11.28
N HIS A 50 -8.01 -4.25 10.55
CA HIS A 50 -9.22 -4.49 9.76
C HIS A 50 -8.90 -5.21 8.45
N ALA A 51 -9.67 -6.25 8.14
CA ALA A 51 -9.45 -7.07 6.94
C ALA A 51 -9.48 -6.26 5.63
N ASP A 52 -10.40 -5.30 5.52
CA ASP A 52 -10.51 -4.46 4.33
C ASP A 52 -9.30 -3.52 4.17
N VAL A 53 -8.78 -2.98 5.27
CA VAL A 53 -7.55 -2.16 5.27
C VAL A 53 -6.35 -3.01 4.86
N LYS A 54 -6.20 -4.23 5.40
CA LYS A 54 -5.14 -5.17 4.97
C LYS A 54 -5.25 -5.48 3.47
N ARG A 55 -6.46 -5.72 2.97
CA ARG A 55 -6.73 -5.97 1.54
C ARG A 55 -6.32 -4.78 0.68
N MET A 56 -6.69 -3.56 1.06
CA MET A 56 -6.32 -2.35 0.34
C MET A 56 -4.80 -2.11 0.34
N LEU A 57 -4.13 -2.28 1.49
CA LEU A 57 -2.68 -2.15 1.59
C LEU A 57 -1.94 -3.22 0.77
N LEU A 58 -2.44 -4.45 0.75
CA LEU A 58 -1.88 -5.52 -0.07
C LEU A 58 -2.02 -5.21 -1.57
N ALA A 59 -3.17 -4.67 -2.00
CA ALA A 59 -3.37 -4.22 -3.37
C ALA A 59 -2.33 -3.14 -3.75
N GLN A 60 -2.19 -2.09 -2.92
CA GLN A 60 -1.18 -1.05 -3.12
C GLN A 60 0.23 -1.62 -3.25
N LYS A 61 0.65 -2.46 -2.28
CA LYS A 61 1.96 -3.13 -2.27
C LYS A 61 2.20 -3.91 -3.56
N SER A 62 1.23 -4.74 -3.95
CA SER A 62 1.34 -5.62 -5.11
C SER A 62 1.52 -4.83 -6.43
N TYR A 63 0.79 -3.72 -6.59
CA TYR A 63 0.94 -2.87 -7.78
C TYR A 63 2.29 -2.17 -7.84
N VAL A 64 2.76 -1.59 -6.73
CA VAL A 64 4.00 -0.80 -6.75
C VAL A 64 5.25 -1.69 -6.87
N GLU A 65 5.26 -2.85 -6.20
CA GLU A 65 6.36 -3.82 -6.31
C GLU A 65 6.35 -4.51 -7.68
N GLY A 66 5.17 -4.85 -8.20
CA GLY A 66 5.02 -5.39 -9.55
C GLY A 66 5.45 -4.39 -10.64
N ALA A 67 5.06 -3.12 -10.51
CA ALA A 67 5.47 -2.06 -11.43
C ALA A 67 6.98 -1.81 -11.38
N LEU A 68 7.61 -1.86 -10.20
CA LEU A 68 9.06 -1.77 -10.06
C LEU A 68 9.75 -2.93 -10.79
N ALA A 69 9.30 -4.16 -10.57
CA ALA A 69 9.86 -5.33 -11.23
C ALA A 69 9.73 -5.25 -12.76
N LEU A 70 8.57 -4.84 -13.25
CA LEU A 70 8.33 -4.63 -14.68
C LEU A 70 9.23 -3.52 -15.25
N GLY A 71 9.32 -2.38 -14.57
CA GLY A 71 10.16 -1.26 -14.99
C GLY A 71 11.64 -1.66 -15.11
N LEU A 72 12.16 -2.39 -14.10
CA LEU A 72 13.53 -2.90 -14.10
C LEU A 72 13.76 -3.91 -15.23
N TYR A 73 12.78 -4.79 -15.49
CA TYR A 73 12.85 -5.73 -16.60
C TYR A 73 12.87 -5.00 -17.95
N CYS A 74 11.98 -4.04 -18.17
CA CYS A 74 11.95 -3.25 -19.38
C CYS A 74 13.26 -2.47 -19.57
N TRP A 75 13.81 -1.86 -18.52
CA TRP A 75 15.07 -1.14 -18.59
C TRP A 75 16.23 -2.03 -19.04
N ARG A 76 16.28 -3.28 -18.58
CA ARG A 76 17.30 -4.25 -19.00
C ARG A 76 17.25 -4.58 -20.51
N LEU A 77 16.10 -4.38 -21.16
CA LEU A 77 15.89 -4.72 -22.57
C LEU A 77 16.14 -3.56 -23.54
N VAL A 78 16.39 -2.34 -23.03
CA VAL A 78 16.64 -1.16 -23.86
C VAL A 78 18.12 -0.82 -23.90
#